data_AF-A0A8W8L0W0-F1
#
_entry.id   AF-A0A8W8L0W0-F1
#
_cell.length_a   1.000
_cell.length_b   1.000
_cell.length_c   1.000
_cell.angle_alpha   90.00
_cell.angle_beta   90.00
_cell.angle_gamma   90.00
#
_symmetry.space_group_name_H-M   'P 1'
#
loop_
_entity.id
_entity.type
_entity.pdbx_description
1 polymer ?
#
loop_
_entity_poly.entity_id
_entity_poly.type
_entity_poly.pdbx_seq_one_letter_code
_entity_poly.pdbx_strand_id
1 'polypeptide(L)' 'VQHLRKSTLCGTVRALEAASLHPAKLLGISDKKGTLNFDSDADFIVLNDDLVVLATYIAGECVWSKANV' A
#
# COMPACT_ATOMS: atom_id res chain seq x y z
N VAL A 1 6.28 3.42 5.56
CA VAL A 1 4.98 3.89 6.13
C VAL A 1 5.05 4.11 7.64
N GLN A 2 5.35 3.09 8.45
CA GLN A 2 5.37 3.21 9.93
C GLN A 2 6.23 4.36 10.45
N HIS A 3 7.47 4.49 9.96
CA HIS A 3 8.36 5.59 10.38
C HIS A 3 7.80 6.95 9.99
N LEU A 4 7.31 7.12 8.75
CA LEU A 4 6.71 8.38 8.31
C LEU A 4 5.51 8.77 9.20
N ARG A 5 4.62 7.83 9.50
CA ARG A 5 3.48 8.05 10.42
C ARG A 5 3.96 8.50 11.80
N LYS A 6 4.95 7.80 12.38
CA LYS A 6 5.48 8.10 13.73
C LYS A 6 6.21 9.44 13.78
N SER A 7 7.04 9.74 12.78
CA SER A 7 7.90 10.94 12.78
C SER A 7 7.17 12.22 12.40
N THR A 8 6.12 12.14 11.57
CA THR A 8 5.38 13.32 11.11
C THR A 8 4.03 13.49 11.80
N LEU A 9 3.61 12.50 12.60
CA LEU A 9 2.27 12.42 13.20
C LEU A 9 1.14 12.55 12.16
N CYS A 10 1.41 12.25 10.89
CA CYS A 10 0.40 12.24 9.87
C CYS A 10 -0.55 11.05 10.06
N GLY A 11 -1.81 11.20 9.66
CA GLY A 11 -2.79 10.11 9.73
C GLY A 11 -2.40 8.92 8.85
N THR A 12 -2.90 7.73 9.19
CA THR A 12 -2.63 6.48 8.44
C THR A 12 -2.88 6.61 6.95
N VAL A 13 -4.01 7.21 6.55
CA VAL A 13 -4.35 7.43 5.13
C VAL A 13 -3.25 8.22 4.42
N ARG A 14 -2.84 9.36 4.98
CA ARG A 14 -1.80 10.21 4.38
C ARG A 14 -0.44 9.50 4.32
N ALA A 15 -0.11 8.71 5.34
CA ALA A 15 1.11 7.91 5.34
C ALA A 15 1.11 6.81 4.25
N LEU A 16 -0.04 6.21 3.98
CA LEU A 16 -0.22 5.22 2.91
C LEU A 16 -0.20 5.88 1.53
N GLU A 17 -0.92 6.97 1.32
CA GLU A 17 -0.91 7.73 0.06
C GLU A 17 0.52 8.19 -0.32
N ALA A 18 1.32 8.62 0.66
CA ALA A 18 2.72 8.97 0.45
C ALA A 18 3.58 7.80 -0.05
N ALA A 19 3.20 6.55 0.26
CA ALA A 19 3.91 5.36 -0.16
C ALA A 19 3.33 4.69 -1.42
N SER A 20 2.15 5.10 -1.88
CA SER A 20 1.46 4.48 -3.02
C SER A 20 0.98 5.51 -4.06
N LEU A 21 -0.06 6.28 -3.73
CA LEU A 21 -0.72 7.23 -4.63
C LEU A 21 0.23 8.33 -5.14
N HIS A 22 1.03 8.94 -4.26
CA HIS A 22 1.91 10.04 -4.63
C HIS A 22 3.05 9.61 -5.56
N PRO A 23 3.76 8.48 -5.31
CA PRO A 23 4.66 7.90 -6.30
C PRO A 23 3.99 7.60 -7.65
N ALA A 24 2.79 7.01 -7.64
CA ALA A 24 2.08 6.69 -8.88
C ALA A 24 1.68 7.95 -9.68
N LYS A 25 1.24 9.01 -8.99
CA LYS A 25 0.98 10.32 -9.61
C LYS A 25 2.25 10.95 -10.18
N LEU A 26 3.36 10.90 -9.44
CA LEU A 26 4.66 11.42 -9.91
C LEU A 26 5.11 10.73 -11.20
N LEU A 27 4.88 9.42 -11.31
CA LEU A 27 5.23 8.61 -12.48
C LEU A 27 4.18 8.65 -13.60
N GLY A 28 3.02 9.29 -13.39
CA GLY A 28 1.93 9.33 -14.38
C GLY A 28 1.21 8.01 -14.59
N ILE A 29 1.21 7.11 -13.59
CA ILE A 29 0.62 5.75 -13.66
C ILE A 29 -0.51 5.54 -12.64
N SER A 30 -1.10 6.62 -12.13
CA SER A 30 -2.13 6.56 -11.07
C SER A 30 -3.48 5.99 -11.52
N ASP A 31 -3.68 5.84 -12.82
CA ASP A 31 -4.82 5.13 -13.43
C ASP A 31 -4.72 3.61 -13.23
N LYS A 32 -3.50 3.08 -13.01
CA LYS A 32 -3.26 1.64 -12.80
C LYS A 32 -2.68 1.29 -11.44
N LYS A 33 -1.90 2.19 -10.82
CA LYS A 33 -1.19 1.92 -9.56
C LYS A 33 -1.53 2.94 -8.47
N GLY A 34 -1.30 2.55 -7.22
CA GLY A 34 -1.37 3.45 -6.07
C GLY A 34 -2.78 3.79 -5.57
N THR A 35 -3.81 3.18 -6.16
CA THR A 35 -5.21 3.26 -5.70
C THR A 35 -5.80 1.85 -5.56
N LEU A 36 -6.99 1.74 -4.96
CA LEU A 36 -7.80 0.51 -4.89
C LEU A 36 -9.12 0.67 -5.65
N ASN A 37 -9.09 1.48 -6.73
CA ASN A 37 -10.26 1.74 -7.55
C ASN A 37 -10.56 0.54 -8.46
N PHE A 38 -11.77 0.50 -9.02
CA PHE A 38 -12.03 -0.41 -10.13
C PHE A 38 -11.07 -0.12 -11.30
N ASP A 39 -10.75 -1.16 -12.06
CA ASP A 39 -9.87 -1.13 -13.23
C ASP A 39 -8.38 -0.78 -12.98
N SER A 40 -7.98 -0.58 -11.71
CA SER A 40 -6.57 -0.54 -11.33
C SER A 40 -5.97 -1.96 -11.29
N ASP A 41 -4.64 -2.06 -11.37
CA ASP A 41 -3.99 -3.35 -11.19
C ASP A 41 -4.21 -3.85 -9.77
N ALA A 42 -4.41 -5.16 -9.61
CA ALA A 42 -4.60 -5.81 -8.32
C ALA A 42 -3.25 -6.01 -7.57
N ASP A 43 -2.51 -4.91 -7.41
CA ASP A 43 -1.27 -4.81 -6.65
C ASP A 43 -1.55 -4.15 -5.31
N PHE A 44 -1.66 -4.95 -4.26
CA PHE A 44 -2.00 -4.46 -2.93
C PHE A 44 -1.33 -5.27 -1.83
N ILE A 45 -1.32 -4.69 -0.63
CA ILE A 45 -0.85 -5.36 0.59
C ILE A 45 -1.97 -5.37 1.61
N VAL A 46 -1.99 -6.42 2.42
CA VAL A 46 -2.86 -6.51 3.60
C VAL A 46 -2.01 -6.13 4.81
N LEU A 47 -2.53 -5.24 5.65
CA LEU A 47 -1.85 -4.74 6.84
C LEU A 47 -2.72 -5.02 8.07
N ASN A 48 -2.10 -5.17 9.25
CA ASN A 48 -2.80 -5.03 10.52
C ASN A 48 -2.87 -3.57 10.98
N ASP A 49 -3.50 -3.31 12.13
CA ASP A 49 -3.66 -1.95 12.69
C ASP A 49 -2.32 -1.25 13.00
N ASP A 50 -1.27 -2.04 13.27
CA ASP A 50 0.10 -1.56 13.48
C ASP A 50 0.85 -1.26 12.17
N LEU A 51 0.20 -1.41 11.02
CA LEU A 51 0.78 -1.27 9.68
C LEU A 51 1.90 -2.28 9.40
N VAL A 52 1.80 -3.47 10.00
CA VAL A 52 2.64 -4.63 9.69
C VAL A 52 2.01 -5.41 8.54
N VAL A 53 2.83 -5.80 7.57
CA VAL A 53 2.38 -6.56 6.39
C VAL A 53 1.97 -7.98 6.78
N LEU A 54 0.75 -8.36 6.39
CA LEU A 54 0.19 -9.71 6.54
C LEU A 54 0.25 -10.48 5.22
N ALA A 55 0.05 -9.81 4.09
CA ALA A 55 0.15 -10.41 2.76
C ALA A 55 0.51 -9.36 1.70
N THR A 56 1.04 -9.81 0.57
CA THR A 56 1.35 -9.00 -0.61
C THR A 56 0.83 -9.71 -1.86
N TYR A 57 0.12 -8.96 -2.68
CA TYR A 57 -0.47 -9.40 -3.93
C TYR A 57 0.13 -8.63 -5.11
N ILE A 58 0.48 -9.34 -6.18
CA ILE A 58 0.94 -8.76 -7.45
C ILE A 58 0.07 -9.34 -8.56
N ALA A 59 -0.55 -8.49 -9.35
CA ALA A 59 -1.50 -8.86 -10.41
C ALA A 59 -2.62 -9.80 -9.92
N GLY A 60 -3.07 -9.62 -8.67
CA GLY A 60 -4.09 -10.45 -8.04
C GLY A 60 -3.58 -11.76 -7.42
N GLU A 61 -2.31 -12.10 -7.62
CA GLU A 61 -1.70 -13.32 -7.08
C GLU A 61 -1.03 -13.06 -5.73
N CYS A 62 -1.30 -13.90 -4.74
CA CYS A 62 -0.63 -13.81 -3.44
C CYS A 62 0.81 -14.31 -3.56
N VAL A 63 1.77 -13.38 -3.60
CA VAL A 63 3.20 -13.70 -3.76
C VAL A 63 3.93 -13.82 -2.42
N TRP A 64 3.35 -13.27 -1.36
CA TRP A 64 3.89 -13.36 -0.02
C TRP A 64 2.77 -13.32 1.00
N SER A 65 2.86 -14.16 2.02
CA SER A 65 2.03 -14.08 3.21
C SER A 65 2.88 -14.31 4.44
N LYS A 66 2.52 -13.65 5.53
CA LYS A 66 3.09 -13.93 6.83
C LYS A 66 2.65 -15.34 7.21
N ALA A 67 3.60 -16.28 7.28
CA ALA A 67 3.31 -17.61 7.80
C ALA A 67 2.65 -17.47 9.18
N ASN A 68 1.56 -18.21 9.40
CA ASN A 68 1.00 -18.33 10.75
C ASN A 68 2.08 -18.98 11.61
N VAL A 69 2.71 -18.19 12.48
CA VAL A 69 3.53 -18.67 13.58
C VAL A 69 2.63 -18.80 14.79
#